data_AF-A0A100JML1-F1
#
_entry.id   AF-A0A100JML1-F1
#
_cell.length_a   1.000
_cell.length_b   1.000
_cell.length_c   1.000
_cell.angle_alpha   90.00
_cell.angle_beta   90.00
_cell.angle_gamma   90.00
#
_symmetry.space_group_name_H-M   'P 1'
#
loop_
_entity.id
_entity.type
_entity.pdbx_description
1 polymer ?
#
loop_
_entity_poly.entity_id
_entity_poly.type
_entity_poly.pdbx_seq_one_letter_code
_entity_poly.pdbx_strand_id
1 'polypeptide(L)'
;MPVLTRLIPSPVVVDIRPGALDDLATILSDQRIAPSGRLAFAISAGSGAALRERFAPAFPEADWFSDADGTIDGAVRLADSIKKGGHYDAVVGLGGGKVIDCAKYAAARVGLPLVAVATNLANDGLCSPVATLDNDAGRGSYGVPNPIGIVIDLDVIREAPVRFVRAGIGDVICKISAVADWELSSRETGEKVDGLAAAMARQAAEAVLRHPGGVGDDDFLTTLSESLVLCGISMSVAGDSRPASGACHEISHAFDLSFPKRNALHGEQCGLGGAFATFLRGHHEVAGQMVEVLRHHGLPVLPDEIGFTVDEFVQVVEFAPQTRPGRYTILEHLELSTDQIKDAYADYAKAISS
;
A
#
# COMPACT_ATOMS: atom_id res chain seq x y z
N MET A 1 -7.04 25.13 -29.02
CA MET A 1 -7.83 23.89 -28.84
C MET A 1 -8.42 23.91 -27.43
N PRO A 2 -9.70 23.62 -27.21
CA PRO A 2 -10.21 23.44 -25.86
C PRO A 2 -9.62 22.14 -25.29
N VAL A 3 -8.76 22.27 -24.28
CA VAL A 3 -8.29 21.15 -23.46
C VAL A 3 -9.45 20.76 -22.56
N LEU A 4 -9.89 19.51 -22.65
CA LEU A 4 -10.97 18.97 -21.82
C LEU A 4 -10.44 18.51 -20.46
N THR A 5 -11.36 18.40 -19.51
CA THR A 5 -11.10 18.11 -18.10
C THR A 5 -10.45 16.74 -17.91
N ARG A 6 -9.30 16.72 -17.22
CA ARG A 6 -8.76 15.51 -16.59
C ARG A 6 -9.58 15.21 -15.34
N LEU A 7 -10.22 14.05 -15.29
CA LEU A 7 -10.95 13.59 -14.10
C LEU A 7 -10.00 12.78 -13.22
N ILE A 8 -9.76 13.26 -12.01
CA ILE A 8 -8.96 12.57 -10.99
C ILE A 8 -9.95 12.09 -9.92
N PRO A 9 -10.13 10.77 -9.75
CA PRO A 9 -10.95 10.27 -8.65
C PRO A 9 -10.24 10.60 -7.33
N SER A 10 -10.98 11.24 -6.42
CA SER A 10 -10.53 11.58 -5.07
C SER A 10 -11.62 11.14 -4.09
N PRO A 11 -11.26 10.70 -2.88
CA PRO A 11 -12.24 10.46 -1.83
C PRO A 11 -13.06 11.72 -1.56
N VAL A 12 -14.37 11.57 -1.36
CA VAL A 12 -15.28 12.63 -0.93
C VAL A 12 -15.16 12.93 0.57
N VAL A 13 -14.56 12.00 1.32
CA VAL A 13 -14.22 12.12 2.74
C VAL A 13 -12.91 11.41 3.03
N VAL A 14 -12.05 12.06 3.82
CA VAL A 14 -10.88 11.49 4.47
C VAL A 14 -10.94 11.95 5.92
N ASP A 15 -11.26 11.06 6.85
CA ASP A 15 -11.30 11.36 8.29
C ASP A 15 -10.16 10.59 8.99
N ILE A 16 -9.19 11.33 9.53
CA ILE A 16 -7.99 10.82 10.20
C ILE A 16 -7.86 11.56 11.53
N ARG A 17 -8.18 10.89 12.63
CA ARG A 17 -8.06 11.44 14.00
C ARG A 17 -8.28 10.35 15.06
N PRO A 18 -7.89 10.58 16.32
CA PRO A 18 -8.34 9.76 17.44
C PRO A 18 -9.88 9.76 17.54
N GLY A 19 -10.47 8.60 17.79
CA GLY A 19 -11.92 8.42 17.94
C GLY A 19 -12.73 8.57 16.65
N ALA A 20 -12.10 8.54 15.46
CA ALA A 20 -12.83 8.69 14.20
C ALA A 20 -13.94 7.64 14.00
N LEU A 21 -13.81 6.43 14.56
CA LEU A 21 -14.86 5.42 14.46
C LEU A 21 -16.07 5.69 15.34
N ASP A 22 -15.97 6.55 16.35
CA ASP A 22 -17.13 6.91 17.18
C ASP A 22 -18.16 7.71 16.37
N ASP A 23 -17.71 8.42 15.33
CA ASP A 23 -18.55 9.15 14.38
C ASP A 23 -18.82 8.37 13.08
N LEU A 24 -18.48 7.07 13.02
CA LEU A 24 -18.56 6.27 11.79
C LEU A 24 -19.97 6.28 11.19
N ALA A 25 -21.02 6.23 12.01
CA ALA A 25 -22.40 6.29 11.55
C ALA A 25 -22.71 7.63 10.87
N THR A 26 -22.22 8.73 11.43
CA THR A 26 -22.37 10.07 10.85
C THR A 26 -21.62 10.17 9.53
N ILE A 27 -20.38 9.71 9.48
CA ILE A 27 -19.55 9.73 8.26
C ILE A 27 -20.21 8.91 7.14
N LEU A 28 -20.66 7.70 7.44
CA LEU A 28 -21.26 6.80 6.45
C LEU A 28 -22.69 7.20 6.05
N SER A 29 -23.37 8.02 6.86
CA SER A 29 -24.70 8.58 6.53
C SER A 29 -24.65 9.75 5.54
N ASP A 30 -23.47 10.19 5.11
CA ASP A 30 -23.32 11.20 4.07
C ASP A 30 -24.09 10.75 2.81
N GLN A 31 -25.01 11.60 2.32
CA GLN A 31 -25.84 11.31 1.15
C GLN A 31 -25.03 11.08 -0.13
N ARG A 32 -23.77 11.50 -0.18
CA ARG A 32 -22.84 11.23 -1.29
C ARG A 32 -22.28 9.80 -1.23
N ILE A 33 -22.36 9.14 -0.08
CA ILE A 33 -21.90 7.77 0.17
C ILE A 33 -23.08 6.80 0.22
N ALA A 34 -24.09 7.09 1.05
CA ALA A 34 -25.24 6.20 1.30
C ALA A 34 -26.58 6.93 1.16
N PRO A 35 -27.03 7.27 -0.07
CA PRO A 35 -28.30 7.95 -0.28
C PRO A 35 -29.53 7.25 0.31
N SER A 36 -29.55 5.91 0.33
CA SER A 36 -30.63 5.10 0.90
C SER A 36 -30.32 4.58 2.30
N GLY A 37 -29.07 4.69 2.76
CA GLY A 37 -28.59 4.19 4.04
C GLY A 37 -28.24 2.70 4.05
N ARG A 38 -28.38 1.99 2.91
CA ARG A 38 -28.12 0.56 2.82
C ARG A 38 -26.66 0.29 2.49
N LEU A 39 -25.93 -0.28 3.44
CA LEU A 39 -24.49 -0.55 3.34
C LEU A 39 -24.18 -2.04 3.43
N ALA A 40 -23.17 -2.46 2.68
CA ALA A 40 -22.60 -3.81 2.75
C ALA A 40 -21.23 -3.76 3.44
N PHE A 41 -21.14 -4.21 4.69
CA PHE A 41 -19.88 -4.30 5.41
C PHE A 41 -19.13 -5.57 5.03
N ALA A 42 -17.90 -5.41 4.55
CA ALA A 42 -16.94 -6.49 4.31
C ALA A 42 -15.93 -6.52 5.46
N ILE A 43 -15.91 -7.63 6.20
CA ILE A 43 -15.06 -7.85 7.37
C ILE A 43 -14.37 -9.21 7.29
N SER A 44 -13.33 -9.42 8.09
CA SER A 44 -12.78 -10.75 8.30
C SER A 44 -13.64 -11.57 9.27
N ALA A 45 -13.62 -12.90 9.15
CA ALA A 45 -14.31 -13.79 10.09
C ALA A 45 -13.72 -13.76 11.52
N GLY A 46 -12.46 -13.32 11.67
CA GLY A 46 -11.75 -13.24 12.96
C GLY A 46 -11.96 -11.90 13.66
N SER A 47 -10.95 -11.03 13.62
CA SER A 47 -11.00 -9.70 14.26
C SER A 47 -12.18 -8.84 13.80
N GLY A 48 -12.70 -9.07 12.60
CA GLY A 48 -13.91 -8.40 12.09
C GLY A 48 -15.18 -8.72 12.89
N ALA A 49 -15.28 -9.87 13.56
CA ALA A 49 -16.44 -10.21 14.39
C ALA A 49 -16.60 -9.25 15.59
N ALA A 50 -15.50 -8.89 16.24
CA ALA A 50 -15.51 -7.91 17.34
C ALA A 50 -15.90 -6.51 16.85
N LEU A 51 -15.44 -6.12 15.66
CA LEU A 51 -15.82 -4.86 15.02
C LEU A 51 -17.31 -4.84 14.67
N ARG A 52 -17.86 -5.95 14.16
CA ARG A 52 -19.30 -6.10 13.94
C ARG A 52 -20.08 -5.95 15.23
N GLU A 53 -19.67 -6.59 16.31
CA GLU A 53 -20.35 -6.47 17.60
C GLU A 53 -20.39 -5.01 18.08
N ARG A 54 -19.27 -4.27 17.92
CA ARG A 54 -19.19 -2.85 18.27
C ARG A 54 -20.09 -1.96 17.41
N PHE A 55 -20.10 -2.16 16.08
CA PHE A 55 -20.68 -1.19 15.15
C PHE A 55 -22.05 -1.58 14.59
N ALA A 56 -22.42 -2.87 14.53
CA ALA A 56 -23.72 -3.29 14.01
C ALA A 56 -24.93 -2.60 14.67
N PRO A 57 -24.94 -2.29 15.99
CA PRO A 57 -26.04 -1.54 16.59
C PRO A 57 -26.27 -0.15 15.98
N ALA A 58 -25.23 0.48 15.43
CA ALA A 58 -25.31 1.79 14.77
C ALA A 58 -25.78 1.70 13.30
N PHE A 59 -25.81 0.49 12.72
CA PHE A 59 -26.17 0.24 11.33
C PHE A 59 -27.23 -0.89 11.22
N PRO A 60 -28.48 -0.66 11.69
CA PRO A 60 -29.51 -1.69 11.73
C PRO A 60 -29.97 -2.19 10.35
N GLU A 61 -29.77 -1.40 9.31
CA GLU A 61 -30.14 -1.74 7.92
C GLU A 61 -28.96 -2.25 7.07
N ALA A 62 -27.78 -2.37 7.68
CA ALA A 62 -26.59 -2.84 6.98
C ALA A 62 -26.43 -4.36 7.07
N ASP A 63 -25.94 -4.94 5.98
CA ASP A 63 -25.59 -6.35 5.93
C ASP A 63 -24.09 -6.55 6.13
N TRP A 64 -23.73 -7.61 6.86
CA TRP A 64 -22.35 -7.87 7.28
C TRP A 64 -21.85 -9.18 6.70
N PHE A 65 -20.81 -9.11 5.87
CA PHE A 65 -20.22 -10.22 5.13
C PHE A 65 -18.81 -10.52 5.67
N SER A 66 -18.55 -11.76 6.05
CA SER A 66 -17.29 -12.20 6.67
C SER A 66 -16.32 -12.91 5.72
N ASP A 67 -16.55 -12.80 4.41
CA ASP A 67 -15.83 -13.53 3.36
C ASP A 67 -14.48 -12.89 2.96
N ALA A 68 -14.07 -11.79 3.61
CA ALA A 68 -12.88 -11.03 3.25
C ALA A 68 -11.60 -11.65 3.88
N ASP A 69 -11.04 -12.66 3.21
CA ASP A 69 -9.90 -13.45 3.69
C ASP A 69 -8.53 -13.07 3.07
N GLY A 70 -8.50 -12.11 2.15
CA GLY A 70 -7.30 -11.68 1.43
C GLY A 70 -6.99 -12.49 0.17
N THR A 71 -7.88 -13.40 -0.24
CA THR A 71 -7.72 -14.21 -1.47
C THR A 71 -8.63 -13.72 -2.60
N ILE A 72 -8.28 -14.05 -3.84
CA ILE A 72 -9.16 -13.77 -4.99
C ILE A 72 -10.49 -14.51 -4.86
N ASP A 73 -10.47 -15.77 -4.44
CA ASP A 73 -11.69 -16.56 -4.28
C ASP A 73 -12.60 -16.01 -3.18
N GLY A 74 -12.02 -15.54 -2.07
CA GLY A 74 -12.75 -14.84 -1.01
C GLY A 74 -13.39 -13.56 -1.51
N ALA A 75 -12.65 -12.75 -2.27
CA ALA A 75 -13.19 -11.53 -2.88
C ALA A 75 -14.33 -11.82 -3.89
N VAL A 76 -14.24 -12.91 -4.65
CA VAL A 76 -15.31 -13.35 -5.56
C VAL A 76 -16.55 -13.81 -4.79
N ARG A 77 -16.36 -14.63 -3.74
CA ARG A 77 -17.47 -15.05 -2.86
C ARG A 77 -18.14 -13.85 -2.20
N LEU A 78 -17.36 -12.90 -1.71
CA LEU A 78 -17.85 -11.64 -1.13
C LEU A 78 -18.72 -10.88 -2.14
N ALA A 79 -18.26 -10.72 -3.38
CA ALA A 79 -19.02 -10.07 -4.45
C ALA A 79 -20.36 -10.78 -4.73
N ASP A 80 -20.35 -12.11 -4.78
CA ASP A 80 -21.56 -12.91 -5.01
C ASP A 80 -22.53 -12.82 -3.82
N SER A 81 -22.03 -12.79 -2.59
CA SER A 81 -22.83 -12.58 -1.37
C SER A 81 -23.48 -11.19 -1.36
N ILE A 82 -22.73 -10.14 -1.67
CA ILE A 82 -23.25 -8.77 -1.80
C ILE A 82 -24.34 -8.72 -2.88
N LYS A 83 -24.10 -9.31 -4.05
CA LYS A 83 -25.10 -9.32 -5.13
C LYS A 83 -26.41 -10.02 -4.73
N LYS A 84 -26.34 -11.06 -3.90
CA LYS A 84 -27.52 -11.81 -3.40
C LYS A 84 -28.23 -11.08 -2.27
N GLY A 85 -27.52 -10.27 -1.47
CA GLY A 85 -28.08 -9.50 -0.35
C GLY A 85 -29.00 -8.35 -0.76
N GLY A 86 -28.94 -7.93 -2.03
CA GLY A 86 -29.90 -7.01 -2.64
C GLY A 86 -29.26 -5.71 -3.10
N HIS A 87 -29.92 -4.59 -2.81
CA HIS A 87 -29.44 -3.26 -3.17
C HIS A 87 -28.67 -2.62 -2.02
N TYR A 88 -27.49 -2.11 -2.34
CA TYR A 88 -26.62 -1.34 -1.45
C TYR A 88 -26.16 -0.08 -2.17
N ASP A 89 -25.90 0.97 -1.41
CA ASP A 89 -25.32 2.21 -1.90
C ASP A 89 -23.80 2.11 -2.04
N ALA A 90 -23.15 1.46 -1.07
CA ALA A 90 -21.70 1.31 -1.00
C ALA A 90 -21.29 0.03 -0.26
N VAL A 91 -20.07 -0.41 -0.54
CA VAL A 91 -19.37 -1.43 0.26
C VAL A 91 -18.49 -0.71 1.28
N VAL A 92 -18.46 -1.19 2.51
CA VAL A 92 -17.58 -0.68 3.58
C VAL A 92 -16.56 -1.77 3.91
N GLY A 93 -15.32 -1.58 3.50
CA GLY A 93 -14.22 -2.48 3.90
C GLY A 93 -13.72 -2.09 5.27
N LEU A 94 -14.02 -2.88 6.30
CA LEU A 94 -13.66 -2.59 7.69
C LEU A 94 -12.64 -3.61 8.20
N GLY A 95 -11.37 -3.20 8.25
CA GLY A 95 -10.28 -4.07 8.70
C GLY A 95 -8.89 -3.60 8.24
N GLY A 96 -7.93 -4.52 8.30
CA GLY A 96 -6.58 -4.28 7.77
C GLY A 96 -6.51 -4.42 6.24
N GLY A 97 -5.32 -4.19 5.67
CA GLY A 97 -5.11 -4.17 4.21
C GLY A 97 -5.73 -5.33 3.42
N LYS A 98 -5.61 -6.58 3.89
CA LYS A 98 -6.21 -7.75 3.23
C LYS A 98 -7.73 -7.68 3.10
N VAL A 99 -8.41 -7.18 4.14
CA VAL A 99 -9.87 -7.03 4.14
C VAL A 99 -10.27 -5.94 3.17
N ILE A 100 -9.55 -4.81 3.19
CA ILE A 100 -9.79 -3.68 2.28
C ILE A 100 -9.54 -4.08 0.83
N ASP A 101 -8.48 -4.84 0.54
CA ASP A 101 -8.20 -5.34 -0.82
C ASP A 101 -9.30 -6.26 -1.34
N CYS A 102 -9.80 -7.19 -0.51
CA CYS A 102 -10.96 -8.01 -0.87
C CYS A 102 -12.21 -7.15 -1.12
N ALA A 103 -12.46 -6.17 -0.25
CA ALA A 103 -13.61 -5.29 -0.36
C ALA A 103 -13.55 -4.42 -1.63
N LYS A 104 -12.38 -3.84 -1.95
CA LYS A 104 -12.14 -3.10 -3.20
C LYS A 104 -12.46 -3.95 -4.42
N TYR A 105 -11.91 -5.16 -4.47
CA TYR A 105 -12.12 -6.07 -5.59
C TYR A 105 -13.59 -6.48 -5.72
N ALA A 106 -14.23 -6.83 -4.60
CA ALA A 106 -15.65 -7.18 -4.59
C ALA A 106 -16.53 -6.01 -5.03
N ALA A 107 -16.31 -4.81 -4.50
CA ALA A 107 -17.02 -3.58 -4.84
C ALA A 107 -16.90 -3.25 -6.33
N ALA A 108 -15.67 -3.33 -6.87
CA ALA A 108 -15.40 -3.15 -8.30
C ALA A 108 -16.21 -4.13 -9.16
N ARG A 109 -16.28 -5.39 -8.74
CA ARG A 109 -16.98 -6.47 -9.47
C ARG A 109 -18.51 -6.30 -9.46
N VAL A 110 -19.08 -5.77 -8.38
CA VAL A 110 -20.53 -5.51 -8.28
C VAL A 110 -20.93 -4.11 -8.74
N GLY A 111 -19.96 -3.25 -9.09
CA GLY A 111 -20.21 -1.89 -9.56
C GLY A 111 -20.65 -0.93 -8.46
N LEU A 112 -20.21 -1.15 -7.22
CA LEU A 112 -20.50 -0.29 -6.08
C LEU A 112 -19.26 0.53 -5.67
N PRO A 113 -19.44 1.75 -5.16
CA PRO A 113 -18.36 2.49 -4.53
C PRO A 113 -17.91 1.81 -3.21
N LEU A 114 -16.67 2.07 -2.81
CA LEU A 114 -16.09 1.55 -1.58
C LEU A 114 -15.76 2.69 -0.60
N VAL A 115 -16.06 2.49 0.68
CA VAL A 115 -15.44 3.22 1.80
C VAL A 115 -14.44 2.31 2.50
N ALA A 116 -13.20 2.77 2.65
CA ALA A 116 -12.15 2.04 3.37
C ALA A 116 -12.08 2.53 4.83
N VAL A 117 -12.34 1.63 5.77
CA VAL A 117 -12.22 1.88 7.21
C VAL A 117 -11.05 1.06 7.72
N ALA A 118 -9.88 1.70 7.77
CA ALA A 118 -8.61 1.02 8.01
C ALA A 118 -8.34 0.84 9.50
N THR A 119 -8.06 -0.40 9.89
CA THR A 119 -7.70 -0.75 11.28
C THR A 119 -6.21 -1.03 11.45
N ASN A 120 -5.41 -0.83 10.41
CA ASN A 120 -3.95 -0.79 10.46
C ASN A 120 -3.39 0.04 9.29
N LEU A 121 -2.11 0.40 9.37
CA LEU A 121 -1.41 1.23 8.38
C LEU A 121 -0.30 0.45 7.69
N ALA A 122 -0.60 -0.73 7.14
CA ALA A 122 0.43 -1.62 6.61
C ALA A 122 1.00 -1.23 5.24
N ASN A 123 0.20 -0.57 4.40
CA ASN A 123 0.55 -0.15 3.03
C ASN A 123 -0.52 0.81 2.46
N ASP A 124 -0.21 1.42 1.31
CA ASP A 124 -1.08 2.38 0.61
C ASP A 124 -2.32 1.74 -0.06
N GLY A 125 -2.50 0.43 0.08
CA GLY A 125 -3.70 -0.32 -0.33
C GLY A 125 -4.99 0.26 0.23
N LEU A 126 -4.95 0.96 1.36
CA LEU A 126 -6.13 1.61 1.93
C LEU A 126 -6.73 2.71 1.03
N CYS A 127 -5.98 3.26 0.08
CA CYS A 127 -6.43 4.31 -0.84
C CYS A 127 -6.11 4.02 -2.32
N SER A 128 -5.27 3.04 -2.63
CA SER A 128 -4.79 2.80 -3.99
C SER A 128 -5.85 2.22 -4.95
N PRO A 129 -5.68 2.42 -6.28
CA PRO A 129 -6.48 1.78 -7.31
C PRO A 129 -6.01 0.33 -7.61
N VAL A 130 -5.38 -0.34 -6.65
CA VAL A 130 -4.83 -1.70 -6.80
C VAL A 130 -5.24 -2.54 -5.61
N ALA A 131 -5.87 -3.69 -5.82
CA ALA A 131 -6.11 -4.69 -4.78
C ALA A 131 -5.07 -5.80 -4.87
N THR A 132 -4.41 -6.10 -3.76
CA THR A 132 -3.43 -7.18 -3.68
C THR A 132 -4.07 -8.42 -3.05
N LEU A 133 -4.22 -9.50 -3.81
CA LEU A 133 -4.93 -10.71 -3.39
C LEU A 133 -4.11 -11.98 -3.64
N ASP A 134 -4.17 -12.89 -2.69
CA ASP A 134 -3.55 -14.21 -2.80
C ASP A 134 -4.37 -15.11 -3.77
N ASN A 135 -3.68 -15.87 -4.62
CA ASN A 135 -4.24 -16.81 -5.59
C ASN A 135 -3.33 -18.05 -5.73
N ASP A 136 -3.72 -19.03 -6.56
CA ASP A 136 -2.96 -20.28 -6.76
C ASP A 136 -1.53 -20.09 -7.31
N ALA A 137 -1.28 -18.96 -7.99
CA ALA A 137 0.03 -18.58 -8.52
C ALA A 137 0.84 -17.68 -7.58
N GLY A 138 0.36 -17.40 -6.36
CA GLY A 138 0.98 -16.51 -5.40
C GLY A 138 0.19 -15.22 -5.18
N ARG A 139 0.88 -14.11 -4.93
CA ARG A 139 0.25 -12.82 -4.67
C ARG A 139 0.09 -12.00 -5.95
N GLY A 140 -1.16 -11.68 -6.31
CA GLY A 140 -1.51 -10.92 -7.51
C GLY A 140 -1.94 -9.49 -7.20
N SER A 141 -1.65 -8.56 -8.12
CA SER A 141 -2.13 -7.17 -8.10
C SER A 141 -3.23 -6.97 -9.14
N TYR A 142 -4.38 -6.43 -8.73
CA TYR A 142 -5.57 -6.26 -9.58
C TYR A 142 -6.01 -4.80 -9.61
N GLY A 143 -6.20 -4.23 -10.80
CA GLY A 143 -6.73 -2.87 -10.95
C GLY A 143 -8.17 -2.74 -10.48
N VAL A 144 -8.45 -1.75 -9.63
CA VAL A 144 -9.75 -1.49 -9.00
C VAL A 144 -9.97 0.03 -8.88
N PRO A 145 -11.21 0.53 -8.76
CA PRO A 145 -11.45 1.93 -8.42
C PRO A 145 -10.92 2.26 -7.02
N ASN A 146 -10.49 3.51 -6.81
CA ASN A 146 -10.16 4.00 -5.48
C ASN A 146 -11.38 4.01 -4.56
N PRO A 147 -11.17 3.88 -3.23
CA PRO A 147 -12.19 4.20 -2.26
C PRO A 147 -12.70 5.64 -2.43
N ILE A 148 -14.02 5.83 -2.29
CA ILE A 148 -14.66 7.16 -2.26
C ILE A 148 -14.62 7.78 -0.86
N GLY A 149 -14.30 7.00 0.17
CA GLY A 149 -14.20 7.48 1.53
C GLY A 149 -13.11 6.72 2.27
N ILE A 150 -12.42 7.40 3.17
CA ILE A 150 -11.35 6.83 3.98
C ILE A 150 -11.55 7.26 5.42
N VAL A 151 -11.57 6.29 6.34
CA VAL A 151 -11.68 6.54 7.77
C VAL A 151 -10.55 5.80 8.48
N ILE A 152 -9.74 6.54 9.23
CA ILE A 152 -8.61 6.03 10.00
C ILE A 152 -8.72 6.58 11.42
N ASP A 153 -8.98 5.69 12.36
CA ASP A 153 -9.04 6.03 13.77
C ASP A 153 -7.72 5.73 14.45
N LEU A 154 -7.03 6.77 14.91
CA LEU A 154 -5.70 6.63 15.49
C LEU A 154 -5.70 5.80 16.78
N ASP A 155 -6.79 5.75 17.54
CA ASP A 155 -6.89 4.91 18.73
C ASP A 155 -6.90 3.42 18.34
N VAL A 156 -7.62 3.08 17.27
CA VAL A 156 -7.62 1.72 16.70
C VAL A 156 -6.25 1.38 16.10
N ILE A 157 -5.59 2.32 15.43
CA ILE A 157 -4.23 2.11 14.91
C ILE A 157 -3.24 1.81 16.04
N ARG A 158 -3.37 2.48 17.20
CA ARG A 158 -2.52 2.24 18.38
C ARG A 158 -2.71 0.86 19.00
N GLU A 159 -3.93 0.32 18.94
CA GLU A 159 -4.22 -1.03 19.42
C GLU A 159 -3.75 -2.13 18.46
N ALA A 160 -3.59 -1.81 17.17
CA ALA A 160 -3.11 -2.76 16.19
C ALA A 160 -1.63 -3.14 16.44
N PRO A 161 -1.18 -4.34 16.03
CA PRO A 161 0.21 -4.71 16.13
C PRO A 161 1.12 -3.68 15.46
N VAL A 162 2.03 -3.07 16.24
CA VAL A 162 2.92 -1.98 15.80
C VAL A 162 3.71 -2.31 14.54
N ARG A 163 3.96 -3.60 14.28
CA ARG A 163 4.61 -4.10 13.07
C ARG A 163 3.90 -3.65 11.79
N PHE A 164 2.57 -3.49 11.80
CA PHE A 164 1.84 -2.97 10.63
C PHE A 164 2.11 -1.48 10.41
N VAL A 165 2.11 -0.66 11.46
CA VAL A 165 2.48 0.77 11.36
C VAL A 165 3.90 0.91 10.80
N ARG A 166 4.83 0.10 11.32
CA ARG A 166 6.20 0.04 10.80
C ARG A 166 6.24 -0.30 9.32
N ALA A 167 5.52 -1.35 8.90
CA ALA A 167 5.46 -1.71 7.48
C ALA A 167 4.99 -0.53 6.61
N GLY A 168 3.97 0.23 7.04
CA GLY A 168 3.53 1.44 6.33
C GLY A 168 4.63 2.47 6.10
N ILE A 169 5.55 2.64 7.04
CA ILE A 169 6.69 3.55 6.91
C ILE A 169 7.58 3.09 5.74
N GLY A 170 7.95 1.81 5.73
CA GLY A 170 8.78 1.25 4.66
C GLY A 170 8.10 1.33 3.30
N ASP A 171 6.79 1.09 3.26
CA ASP A 171 5.99 1.28 2.05
C ASP A 171 6.00 2.74 1.59
N VAL A 172 5.82 3.73 2.47
CA VAL A 172 5.80 5.16 2.09
C VAL A 172 7.17 5.68 1.67
N ILE A 173 8.23 5.44 2.44
CA ILE A 173 9.54 6.05 2.13
C ILE A 173 10.12 5.52 0.81
N CYS A 174 9.77 4.29 0.41
CA CYS A 174 10.28 3.70 -0.83
C CYS A 174 9.82 4.44 -2.09
N LYS A 175 8.79 5.31 -1.98
CA LYS A 175 8.31 6.17 -3.07
C LYS A 175 9.40 7.13 -3.56
N ILE A 176 10.37 7.50 -2.70
CA ILE A 176 11.56 8.28 -3.13
C ILE A 176 12.30 7.53 -4.24
N SER A 177 12.50 6.21 -4.07
CA SER A 177 13.12 5.36 -5.08
C SER A 177 12.19 5.17 -6.29
N ALA A 178 10.89 4.93 -6.07
CA ALA A 178 9.94 4.69 -7.16
C ALA A 178 9.85 5.89 -8.13
N VAL A 179 9.77 7.11 -7.60
CA VAL A 179 9.74 8.32 -8.44
C VAL A 179 11.08 8.53 -9.14
N ALA A 180 12.21 8.22 -8.48
CA ALA A 180 13.53 8.28 -9.11
C ALA A 180 13.68 7.26 -10.26
N ASP A 181 13.09 6.06 -10.14
CA ASP A 181 13.01 5.09 -11.25
C ASP A 181 12.13 5.59 -12.39
N TRP A 182 11.01 6.25 -12.08
CA TRP A 182 10.15 6.83 -13.12
C TRP A 182 10.86 7.94 -13.89
N GLU A 183 11.60 8.80 -13.20
CA GLU A 183 12.42 9.85 -13.82
C GLU A 183 13.60 9.28 -14.61
N LEU A 184 14.23 8.20 -14.13
CA LEU A 184 15.25 7.47 -14.87
C LEU A 184 14.67 6.93 -16.17
N SER A 185 13.53 6.23 -16.09
CA SER A 185 12.81 5.74 -17.27
C SER A 185 12.49 6.86 -18.25
N SER A 186 12.09 8.03 -17.76
CA SER A 186 11.84 9.20 -18.60
C SER A 186 13.07 9.64 -19.39
N ARG A 187 14.24 9.69 -18.75
CA ARG A 187 15.50 10.08 -19.39
C ARG A 187 15.97 9.05 -20.42
N GLU A 188 15.89 7.76 -20.09
CA GLU A 188 16.47 6.69 -20.91
C GLU A 188 15.53 6.20 -22.02
N THR A 189 14.22 6.17 -21.75
CA THR A 189 13.22 5.55 -22.66
C THR A 189 12.24 6.56 -23.26
N GLY A 190 12.21 7.79 -22.74
CA GLY A 190 11.22 8.81 -23.13
C GLY A 190 9.84 8.63 -22.49
N GLU A 191 9.70 7.76 -21.47
CA GLU A 191 8.47 7.64 -20.70
C GLU A 191 8.04 8.99 -20.11
N LYS A 192 6.76 9.32 -20.21
CA LYS A 192 6.25 10.58 -19.64
C LYS A 192 6.06 10.44 -18.13
N VAL A 193 6.61 11.40 -17.39
CA VAL A 193 6.35 11.57 -15.97
C VAL A 193 5.18 12.52 -15.78
N ASP A 194 4.18 12.10 -15.02
CA ASP A 194 3.18 13.03 -14.52
C ASP A 194 3.74 13.79 -13.31
N GLY A 195 4.09 15.06 -13.52
CA GLY A 195 4.72 15.88 -12.48
C GLY A 195 3.86 16.08 -11.24
N LEU A 196 2.52 16.07 -11.37
CA LEU A 196 1.62 16.20 -10.22
C LEU A 196 1.64 14.92 -9.38
N ALA A 197 1.49 13.76 -10.03
CA ALA A 197 1.55 12.47 -9.34
C ALA A 197 2.92 12.25 -8.67
N ALA A 198 4.01 12.56 -9.38
CA ALA A 198 5.37 12.47 -8.85
C ALA A 198 5.57 13.40 -7.64
N ALA A 199 5.08 14.64 -7.68
CA ALA A 199 5.15 15.57 -6.57
C ALA A 199 4.38 15.07 -5.34
N MET A 200 3.17 14.54 -5.53
CA MET A 200 2.36 13.98 -4.43
C MET A 200 3.09 12.82 -3.73
N ALA A 201 3.60 11.86 -4.50
CA ALA A 201 4.32 10.73 -3.93
C ALA A 201 5.63 11.13 -3.25
N ARG A 202 6.39 12.08 -3.83
CA ARG A 202 7.59 12.64 -3.19
C ARG A 202 7.25 13.32 -1.87
N GLN A 203 6.23 14.18 -1.83
CA GLN A 203 5.84 14.87 -0.62
C GLN A 203 5.36 13.92 0.49
N ALA A 204 4.58 12.89 0.14
CA ALA A 204 4.19 11.83 1.08
C ALA A 204 5.43 11.15 1.70
N ALA A 205 6.37 10.74 0.86
CA ALA A 205 7.57 10.05 1.31
C ALA A 205 8.48 10.93 2.16
N GLU A 206 8.66 12.18 1.74
CA GLU A 206 9.49 13.17 2.43
C GLU A 206 8.92 13.59 3.78
N ALA A 207 7.59 13.68 3.89
CA ALA A 207 6.93 14.00 5.15
C ALA A 207 7.25 12.93 6.21
N VAL A 208 7.16 11.64 5.86
CA VAL A 208 7.53 10.54 6.76
C VAL A 208 9.03 10.47 7.00
N LEU A 209 9.86 10.61 5.96
CA LEU A 209 11.32 10.53 6.08
C LEU A 209 11.89 11.60 7.03
N ARG A 210 11.30 12.80 7.04
CA ARG A 210 11.81 13.94 7.83
C ARG A 210 11.05 14.15 9.14
N HIS A 211 10.07 13.33 9.46
CA HIS A 211 9.27 13.48 10.68
C HIS A 211 10.11 13.08 11.91
N PRO A 212 10.17 13.92 12.97
CA PRO A 212 10.99 13.61 14.15
C PRO A 212 10.34 12.65 15.14
N GLY A 213 9.01 12.49 15.07
CA GLY A 213 8.21 11.61 15.94
C GLY A 213 8.26 10.13 15.54
N GLY A 214 7.81 9.28 16.46
CA GLY A 214 7.78 7.82 16.34
C GLY A 214 6.38 7.24 16.16
N VAL A 215 6.31 5.92 16.00
CA VAL A 215 5.07 5.14 15.82
C VAL A 215 4.05 5.24 16.97
N GLY A 216 4.43 5.88 18.09
CA GLY A 216 3.55 6.13 19.24
C GLY A 216 2.98 7.55 19.31
N ASP A 217 3.36 8.44 18.40
CA ASP A 217 2.97 9.86 18.42
C ASP A 217 1.79 10.12 17.48
N ASP A 218 0.79 10.91 17.92
CA ASP A 218 -0.39 11.21 17.10
C ASP A 218 -0.03 11.95 15.81
N ASP A 219 0.88 12.92 15.91
CA ASP A 219 1.34 13.72 14.76
C ASP A 219 2.03 12.83 13.71
N PHE A 220 2.82 11.85 14.16
CA PHE A 220 3.46 10.90 13.25
C PHE A 220 2.45 9.94 12.62
N LEU A 221 1.52 9.39 13.40
CA LEU A 221 0.49 8.50 12.87
C LEU A 221 -0.45 9.21 11.88
N THR A 222 -0.76 10.48 12.14
CA THR A 222 -1.49 11.35 11.21
C THR A 222 -0.69 11.54 9.92
N THR A 223 0.58 11.94 10.03
CA THR A 223 1.47 12.13 8.88
C THR A 223 1.60 10.85 8.04
N LEU A 224 1.78 9.70 8.68
CA LEU A 224 1.88 8.41 7.99
C LEU A 224 0.56 8.07 7.27
N SER A 225 -0.57 8.27 7.94
CA SER A 225 -1.91 8.01 7.40
C SER A 225 -2.20 8.88 6.18
N GLU A 226 -1.98 10.18 6.28
CA GLU A 226 -2.11 11.14 5.17
C GLU A 226 -1.16 10.79 4.01
N SER A 227 0.06 10.37 4.32
CA SER A 227 1.04 9.97 3.30
C SER A 227 0.60 8.71 2.55
N LEU A 228 0.08 7.69 3.24
CA LEU A 228 -0.47 6.49 2.61
C LEU A 228 -1.68 6.82 1.71
N VAL A 229 -2.58 7.69 2.17
CA VAL A 229 -3.69 8.21 1.36
C VAL A 229 -3.17 8.94 0.12
N LEU A 230 -2.20 9.84 0.30
CA LEU A 230 -1.64 10.64 -0.77
C LEU A 230 -0.91 9.78 -1.83
N CYS A 231 -0.22 8.72 -1.41
CA CYS A 231 0.35 7.71 -2.30
C CYS A 231 -0.75 7.02 -3.14
N GLY A 232 -1.86 6.61 -2.50
CA GLY A 232 -3.01 6.03 -3.18
C GLY A 232 -3.61 6.94 -4.26
N ILE A 233 -3.82 8.22 -3.94
CA ILE A 233 -4.35 9.22 -4.88
C ILE A 233 -3.33 9.49 -6.01
N SER A 234 -2.03 9.52 -5.71
CA SER A 234 -0.98 9.77 -6.71
C SER A 234 -1.01 8.75 -7.85
N MET A 235 -1.29 7.48 -7.56
CA MET A 235 -1.43 6.44 -8.58
C MET A 235 -2.62 6.70 -9.50
N SER A 236 -3.72 7.22 -8.97
CA SER A 236 -4.92 7.54 -9.74
C SER A 236 -4.76 8.80 -10.58
N VAL A 237 -3.97 9.75 -10.08
CA VAL A 237 -3.49 10.87 -10.90
C VAL A 237 -2.70 10.29 -12.07
N ALA A 238 -1.66 9.50 -11.81
CA ALA A 238 -0.81 8.93 -12.87
C ALA A 238 -1.55 8.00 -13.85
N GLY A 239 -2.61 7.32 -13.40
CA GLY A 239 -3.22 6.20 -14.13
C GLY A 239 -2.32 4.96 -14.17
N ASP A 240 -1.30 4.90 -13.32
CA ASP A 240 -0.32 3.82 -13.17
C ASP A 240 0.19 3.82 -11.71
N SER A 241 0.70 2.68 -11.25
CA SER A 241 1.45 2.55 -10.01
C SER A 241 2.83 3.25 -9.97
N ARG A 242 3.36 3.75 -11.10
CA ARG A 242 4.67 4.43 -11.21
C ARG A 242 5.07 5.36 -10.05
N PRO A 243 4.21 6.29 -9.57
CA PRO A 243 4.59 7.18 -8.47
C PRO A 243 4.84 6.44 -7.15
N ALA A 244 4.28 5.24 -6.97
CA ALA A 244 4.40 4.45 -5.75
C ALA A 244 5.19 3.14 -5.92
N SER A 245 5.53 2.75 -7.14
CA SER A 245 6.07 1.42 -7.46
C SER A 245 7.15 1.46 -8.55
N GLY A 246 8.39 1.18 -8.14
CA GLY A 246 9.58 1.01 -9.00
C GLY A 246 10.38 -0.23 -8.58
N ALA A 247 11.72 -0.15 -8.62
CA ALA A 247 12.61 -1.26 -8.25
C ALA A 247 12.35 -1.79 -6.82
N CYS A 248 11.95 -0.88 -5.91
CA CYS A 248 11.56 -1.23 -4.54
C CYS A 248 10.44 -2.27 -4.48
N HIS A 249 9.47 -2.17 -5.38
CA HIS A 249 8.34 -3.10 -5.47
C HIS A 249 8.66 -4.32 -6.32
N GLU A 250 9.51 -4.19 -7.34
CA GLU A 250 9.98 -5.36 -8.11
C GLU A 250 10.73 -6.35 -7.20
N ILE A 251 11.59 -5.85 -6.32
CA ILE A 251 12.28 -6.66 -5.31
C ILE A 251 11.26 -7.30 -4.35
N SER A 252 10.27 -6.55 -3.87
CA SER A 252 9.20 -7.08 -3.01
C SER A 252 8.38 -8.18 -3.70
N HIS A 253 7.93 -7.94 -4.92
CA HIS A 253 7.19 -8.94 -5.71
C HIS A 253 8.04 -10.18 -6.00
N ALA A 254 9.34 -10.01 -6.21
CA ALA A 254 10.25 -11.13 -6.41
C ALA A 254 10.40 -11.99 -5.16
N PHE A 255 10.46 -11.40 -3.96
CA PHE A 255 10.40 -12.17 -2.71
C PHE A 255 9.12 -13.03 -2.65
N ASP A 256 7.97 -12.41 -2.91
CA ASP A 256 6.66 -13.07 -2.80
C ASP A 256 6.48 -14.18 -3.85
N LEU A 257 7.01 -14.01 -5.06
CA LEU A 257 6.95 -15.01 -6.14
C LEU A 257 7.98 -16.13 -6.00
N SER A 258 9.22 -15.82 -5.61
CA SER A 258 10.28 -16.81 -5.44
C SER A 258 10.11 -17.63 -4.17
N PHE A 259 9.51 -17.05 -3.12
CA PHE A 259 9.38 -17.67 -1.81
C PHE A 259 7.98 -17.56 -1.19
N PRO A 260 6.93 -18.09 -1.84
CA PRO A 260 5.52 -17.86 -1.47
C PRO A 260 5.12 -18.39 -0.07
N LYS A 261 5.98 -19.21 0.56
CA LYS A 261 5.78 -19.77 1.91
C LYS A 261 6.49 -18.98 3.02
N ARG A 262 7.36 -18.03 2.68
CA ARG A 262 8.12 -17.19 3.63
C ARG A 262 7.75 -15.74 3.38
N ASN A 263 7.00 -15.15 4.30
CA ASN A 263 6.43 -13.83 4.09
C ASN A 263 6.88 -12.85 5.18
N ALA A 264 7.65 -11.86 4.76
CA ALA A 264 7.74 -10.57 5.45
C ALA A 264 6.53 -9.71 5.07
N LEU A 265 6.30 -8.60 5.78
CA LEU A 265 5.25 -7.66 5.37
C LEU A 265 5.70 -6.91 4.11
N HIS A 266 4.75 -6.61 3.20
CA HIS A 266 4.98 -5.84 1.96
C HIS A 266 5.86 -4.61 2.20
N GLY A 267 5.49 -3.77 3.16
CA GLY A 267 6.24 -2.56 3.46
C GLY A 267 7.64 -2.78 4.05
N GLU A 268 7.90 -3.91 4.71
CA GLU A 268 9.25 -4.30 5.15
C GLU A 268 10.14 -4.59 3.93
N GLN A 269 9.62 -5.37 2.97
CA GLN A 269 10.32 -5.68 1.72
C GLN A 269 10.53 -4.43 0.86
N CYS A 270 9.51 -3.58 0.71
CA CYS A 270 9.59 -2.35 -0.07
C CYS A 270 10.56 -1.32 0.53
N GLY A 271 10.59 -1.18 1.86
CA GLY A 271 11.55 -0.32 2.56
C GLY A 271 12.99 -0.74 2.28
N LEU A 272 13.30 -2.03 2.51
CA LEU A 272 14.61 -2.62 2.24
C LEU A 272 14.99 -2.49 0.76
N GLY A 273 14.11 -2.93 -0.14
CA GLY A 273 14.35 -2.87 -1.59
C GLY A 273 14.53 -1.45 -2.10
N GLY A 274 13.79 -0.48 -1.53
CA GLY A 274 13.91 0.94 -1.88
C GLY A 274 15.23 1.56 -1.42
N ALA A 275 15.72 1.22 -0.23
CA ALA A 275 17.03 1.67 0.23
C ALA A 275 18.16 1.10 -0.65
N PHE A 276 18.09 -0.21 -0.95
CA PHE A 276 19.07 -0.87 -1.82
C PHE A 276 19.05 -0.32 -3.25
N ALA A 277 17.88 -0.17 -3.87
CA ALA A 277 17.75 0.41 -5.22
C ALA A 277 18.24 1.88 -5.27
N THR A 278 18.03 2.64 -4.20
CA THR A 278 18.56 4.01 -4.09
C THR A 278 20.08 4.02 -4.00
N PHE A 279 20.66 3.05 -3.29
CA PHE A 279 22.10 2.85 -3.24
C PHE A 279 22.68 2.47 -4.62
N LEU A 280 22.07 1.52 -5.34
CA LEU A 280 22.48 1.14 -6.69
C LEU A 280 22.50 2.34 -7.67
N ARG A 281 21.60 3.30 -7.47
CA ARG A 281 21.54 4.54 -8.27
C ARG A 281 22.69 5.52 -7.96
N GLY A 282 23.57 5.22 -7.00
CA GLY A 282 24.64 6.11 -6.54
C GLY A 282 24.17 7.20 -5.58
N HIS A 283 22.90 7.18 -5.14
CA HIS A 283 22.33 8.17 -4.22
C HIS A 283 22.60 7.77 -2.76
N HIS A 284 23.86 7.56 -2.40
CA HIS A 284 24.24 6.93 -1.12
C HIS A 284 23.76 7.72 0.11
N GLU A 285 23.76 9.05 0.06
CA GLU A 285 23.27 9.89 1.16
C GLU A 285 21.77 9.67 1.43
N VAL A 286 20.97 9.63 0.36
CA VAL A 286 19.51 9.39 0.46
C VAL A 286 19.24 7.96 0.92
N ALA A 287 20.01 6.98 0.42
CA ALA A 287 19.92 5.59 0.89
C ALA A 287 20.23 5.49 2.39
N GLY A 288 21.26 6.21 2.87
CA GLY A 288 21.61 6.31 4.28
C GLY A 288 20.48 6.90 5.13
N GLN A 289 19.85 7.99 4.69
CA GLN A 289 18.69 8.59 5.36
C GLN A 289 17.50 7.62 5.43
N MET A 290 17.21 6.89 4.34
CA MET A 290 16.16 5.88 4.34
C MET A 290 16.46 4.78 5.37
N VAL A 291 17.70 4.29 5.41
CA VAL A 291 18.14 3.26 6.36
C VAL A 291 18.06 3.75 7.81
N GLU A 292 18.46 4.99 8.07
CA GLU A 292 18.38 5.60 9.40
C GLU A 292 16.93 5.60 9.90
N VAL A 293 15.98 6.05 9.07
CA VAL A 293 14.55 6.06 9.39
C VAL A 293 14.01 4.64 9.58
N LEU A 294 14.34 3.71 8.67
CA LEU A 294 13.93 2.30 8.82
C LEU A 294 14.41 1.73 10.16
N ARG A 295 15.69 1.88 10.49
CA ARG A 295 16.25 1.40 11.76
C ARG A 295 15.65 2.10 12.97
N HIS A 296 15.45 3.42 12.89
CA HIS A 296 14.83 4.20 13.98
C HIS A 296 13.46 3.64 14.36
N HIS A 297 12.67 3.22 13.37
CA HIS A 297 11.35 2.63 13.61
C HIS A 297 11.40 1.10 13.76
N GLY A 298 12.56 0.46 13.75
CA GLY A 298 12.72 -0.99 13.92
C GLY A 298 12.25 -1.82 12.73
N LEU A 299 12.48 -1.31 11.52
CA LEU A 299 12.29 -2.00 10.25
C LEU A 299 13.58 -2.67 9.76
N PRO A 300 13.48 -3.76 9.00
CA PRO A 300 14.62 -4.42 8.41
C PRO A 300 15.21 -3.60 7.26
N VAL A 301 16.53 -3.66 7.14
CA VAL A 301 17.34 -3.03 6.08
C VAL A 301 18.27 -4.02 5.40
N LEU A 302 18.36 -5.26 5.92
CA LEU A 302 19.10 -6.39 5.38
C LEU A 302 18.21 -7.63 5.22
N PRO A 303 18.50 -8.52 4.25
CA PRO A 303 17.68 -9.69 3.95
C PRO A 303 17.62 -10.73 5.08
N ASP A 304 18.67 -10.86 5.89
CA ASP A 304 18.70 -11.80 7.02
C ASP A 304 17.72 -11.40 8.14
N GLU A 305 17.47 -10.10 8.31
CA GLU A 305 16.48 -9.56 9.24
C GLU A 305 15.03 -9.92 8.85
N ILE A 306 14.79 -10.25 7.58
CA ILE A 306 13.51 -10.81 7.09
C ILE A 306 13.57 -12.31 6.80
N GLY A 307 14.64 -12.99 7.24
CA GLY A 307 14.77 -14.44 7.18
C GLY A 307 15.23 -15.01 5.83
N PHE A 308 15.96 -14.21 5.04
CA PHE A 308 16.55 -14.61 3.77
C PHE A 308 18.07 -14.53 3.82
N THR A 309 18.73 -15.49 3.19
CA THR A 309 20.19 -15.46 3.04
C THR A 309 20.60 -14.43 1.98
N VAL A 310 21.89 -14.07 1.97
CA VAL A 310 22.45 -13.19 0.93
C VAL A 310 22.28 -13.79 -0.47
N ASP A 311 22.54 -15.08 -0.64
CA ASP A 311 22.42 -15.73 -1.95
C ASP A 311 20.95 -15.78 -2.43
N GLU A 312 19.99 -15.94 -1.51
CA GLU A 312 18.56 -15.82 -1.84
C GLU A 312 18.17 -14.39 -2.21
N PHE A 313 18.73 -13.38 -1.54
CA PHE A 313 18.50 -11.98 -1.90
C PHE A 313 19.06 -11.64 -3.29
N VAL A 314 20.26 -12.13 -3.61
CA VAL A 314 20.86 -11.97 -4.96
C VAL A 314 19.93 -12.56 -6.02
N GLN A 315 19.38 -13.76 -5.80
CA GLN A 315 18.41 -14.38 -6.71
C GLN A 315 17.13 -13.54 -6.85
N VAL A 316 16.65 -12.96 -5.75
CA VAL A 316 15.47 -12.08 -5.75
C VAL A 316 15.73 -10.82 -6.59
N VAL A 317 16.87 -10.17 -6.40
CA VAL A 317 17.24 -8.97 -7.18
C VAL A 317 17.44 -9.31 -8.66
N GLU A 318 18.04 -10.45 -8.97
CA GLU A 318 18.21 -10.94 -10.35
C GLU A 318 16.86 -11.24 -11.02
N PHE A 319 15.88 -11.77 -10.26
CA PHE A 319 14.54 -12.07 -10.76
C PHE A 319 13.61 -10.86 -10.82
N ALA A 320 13.86 -9.82 -10.02
CA ALA A 320 12.98 -8.65 -9.85
C ALA A 320 12.49 -7.99 -11.16
N PRO A 321 13.32 -7.76 -12.18
CA PRO A 321 12.88 -7.23 -13.48
C PRO A 321 11.77 -8.05 -14.16
N GLN A 322 11.73 -9.36 -13.91
CA GLN A 322 10.75 -10.27 -14.53
C GLN A 322 9.36 -10.15 -13.90
N THR A 323 9.26 -9.53 -12.72
CA THR A 323 7.98 -9.36 -12.01
C THR A 323 7.09 -8.31 -12.67
N ARG A 324 7.67 -7.37 -13.44
CA ARG A 324 6.96 -6.31 -14.15
C ARG A 324 7.54 -6.06 -15.55
N PRO A 325 7.30 -6.97 -16.51
CA PRO A 325 7.80 -6.81 -17.87
C PRO A 325 7.40 -5.47 -18.49
N GLY A 326 8.37 -4.73 -19.02
CA GLY A 326 8.17 -3.41 -19.64
C GLY A 326 8.28 -2.23 -18.67
N ARG A 327 8.50 -2.48 -17.37
CA ARG A 327 8.89 -1.45 -16.42
C ARG A 327 10.41 -1.24 -16.53
N TYR A 328 10.82 0.01 -16.69
CA TYR A 328 12.25 0.39 -16.66
C TYR A 328 12.57 1.09 -15.35
N THR A 329 13.55 0.56 -14.61
CA THR A 329 14.03 1.02 -13.30
C THR A 329 15.56 0.97 -13.27
N ILE A 330 16.15 1.24 -12.10
CA ILE A 330 17.59 1.06 -11.90
C ILE A 330 18.06 -0.39 -12.12
N LEU A 331 17.20 -1.39 -11.91
CA LEU A 331 17.55 -2.80 -12.10
C LEU A 331 17.75 -3.13 -13.58
N GLU A 332 16.82 -2.71 -14.44
CA GLU A 332 16.95 -2.85 -15.90
C GLU A 332 18.06 -1.96 -16.46
N HIS A 333 18.29 -0.79 -15.86
CA HIS A 333 19.32 0.13 -16.32
C HIS A 333 20.73 -0.40 -16.12
N LEU A 334 21.00 -1.03 -14.97
CA LEU A 334 22.31 -1.57 -14.65
C LEU A 334 22.50 -2.99 -15.21
N GLU A 335 21.43 -3.77 -15.34
CA GLU A 335 21.44 -5.15 -15.85
C GLU A 335 22.58 -5.99 -15.24
N LEU A 336 22.72 -5.90 -13.91
CA LEU A 336 23.84 -6.51 -13.20
C LEU A 336 23.78 -8.04 -13.27
N SER A 337 24.93 -8.68 -13.49
CA SER A 337 25.07 -10.12 -13.33
C SER A 337 24.96 -10.55 -11.87
N THR A 338 24.73 -11.83 -11.60
CA THR A 338 24.67 -12.40 -10.24
C THR A 338 25.89 -11.99 -9.37
N ASP A 339 27.11 -12.04 -9.93
CA ASP A 339 28.33 -11.64 -9.22
C ASP A 339 28.36 -10.14 -8.92
N GLN A 340 27.92 -9.31 -9.88
CA GLN A 340 27.84 -7.86 -9.68
C GLN A 340 26.78 -7.46 -8.66
N ILE A 341 25.64 -8.16 -8.61
CA ILE A 341 24.62 -7.96 -7.58
C ILE A 341 25.20 -8.31 -6.20
N LYS A 342 25.97 -9.40 -6.10
CA LYS A 342 26.62 -9.82 -4.86
C LYS A 342 27.63 -8.79 -4.37
N ASP A 343 28.46 -8.25 -5.26
CA ASP A 343 29.41 -7.18 -4.94
C ASP A 343 28.67 -5.90 -4.51
N ALA A 344 27.64 -5.49 -5.25
CA ALA A 344 26.85 -4.30 -4.92
C ALA A 344 26.11 -4.42 -3.57
N TYR A 345 25.61 -5.62 -3.25
CA TYR A 345 25.04 -5.91 -1.93
C TYR A 345 26.10 -5.82 -0.82
N ALA A 346 27.30 -6.34 -1.03
CA ALA A 346 28.38 -6.26 -0.05
C ALA A 346 28.78 -4.80 0.22
N ASP A 347 28.84 -3.98 -0.82
CA ASP A 347 29.11 -2.55 -0.70
C ASP A 347 27.98 -1.81 0.04
N TYR A 348 26.72 -2.11 -0.28
CA TYR A 348 25.56 -1.57 0.44
C TYR A 348 25.60 -1.94 1.93
N ALA A 349 25.76 -3.23 2.25
CA ALA A 349 25.78 -3.74 3.62
C ALA A 349 26.91 -3.08 4.43
N LYS A 350 28.08 -2.87 3.82
CA LYS A 350 29.20 -2.15 4.43
C LYS A 350 28.87 -0.68 4.67
N ALA A 351 28.31 0.01 3.68
CA ALA A 351 27.99 1.43 3.76
C ALA A 351 26.94 1.75 4.84
N ILE A 352 25.99 0.84 5.08
CA ILE A 352 24.96 1.04 6.08
C ILE A 352 25.36 0.57 7.49
N SER A 353 26.50 -0.12 7.62
CA SER A 353 27.00 -0.62 8.92
C SER A 353 28.01 0.33 9.57
N SER A 354 28.52 1.30 8.82
CA SER A 354 29.47 2.34 9.26
C SER A 354 28.77 3.57 9.81
#